data_AF-A0A645DQV8-F1
#
_entry.id   AF-A0A645DQV8-F1
#
_cell.length_a   1.000
_cell.length_b   1.000
_cell.length_c   1.000
_cell.angle_alpha   90.00
_cell.angle_beta   90.00
_cell.angle_gamma   90.00
#
_symmetry.space_group_name_H-M   'P 1'
#
loop_
_entity.id
_entity.type
_entity.pdbx_description
1 polymer ?
#
loop_
_entity_poly.entity_id
_entity_poly.type
_entity_poly.pdbx_seq_one_letter_code
_entity_poly.pdbx_strand_id
1 'polypeptide(L)'
;MGNLYAAALGAAVNLPDLGLEMLGCVKEEHRKQADEWVQAGLFRASVAMISSRIYIQVRVEAGDDVCTVTIRDKHTQVEEIKLNEEILCWNKIAEDALEAEGEVVPFSGPHIHDYSFQDILTYAETVPVEEMLFMRSAYEMNLELFHLGLSSKRTTFAPSLYQQNGCEVISDNDRATAQLLCNGAIEARVIGLEKPAMSIAGSGAHGIICTMPLYAVQQVRQYSEETLLRATAISYLVTQYIKEYSGRLSAFCGCGIASGTAMACAMAWMRGASFEQIVLVVNNMASGITGMICDGGNQGCTMKGIVAVDAAFRAVEFALLHVGVDARHGINGVTPEETFRQMGLIASPGMEATEKTIVEIMENKK
;
A
#
# COMPACT_ATOMS: atom_id res chain seq x y z
N MET A 1 -19.51 4.96 -5.44
CA MET A 1 -19.78 4.24 -6.71
C MET A 1 -18.92 2.99 -6.92
N GLY A 2 -17.60 3.00 -6.70
CA GLY A 2 -16.72 1.86 -7.04
C GLY A 2 -17.11 0.49 -6.46
N ASN A 3 -17.57 0.44 -5.20
CA ASN A 3 -17.93 -0.83 -4.55
C ASN A 3 -19.09 -1.56 -5.25
N LEU A 4 -20.07 -0.82 -5.79
CA LEU A 4 -21.21 -1.40 -6.49
C LEU A 4 -20.76 -2.04 -7.80
N TYR A 5 -19.90 -1.35 -8.56
CA TYR A 5 -19.32 -1.90 -9.78
C TYR A 5 -18.40 -3.08 -9.51
N ALA A 6 -17.63 -3.07 -8.43
CA ALA A 6 -16.80 -4.21 -8.05
C ALA A 6 -17.65 -5.46 -7.77
N ALA A 7 -18.75 -5.31 -7.02
CA ALA A 7 -19.69 -6.41 -6.76
C ALA A 7 -20.38 -6.90 -8.04
N ALA A 8 -20.84 -5.97 -8.88
CA ALA A 8 -21.52 -6.29 -10.14
C ALA A 8 -20.58 -6.97 -11.15
N LEU A 9 -19.34 -6.51 -11.29
CA LEU A 9 -18.34 -7.14 -12.15
C LEU A 9 -17.96 -8.53 -11.63
N GLY A 10 -17.82 -8.70 -10.30
CA GLY A 10 -17.58 -10.01 -9.70
C GLY A 10 -18.69 -11.02 -10.03
N ALA A 11 -19.94 -10.58 -9.91
CA ALA A 11 -21.10 -11.40 -10.28
C ALA A 11 -21.19 -11.68 -11.80
N ALA A 12 -20.83 -10.71 -12.65
CA ALA A 12 -20.89 -10.86 -14.10
C ALA A 12 -19.78 -11.78 -14.64
N VAL A 13 -18.56 -11.69 -14.11
CA VAL A 13 -17.44 -12.57 -14.51
C VAL A 13 -17.65 -13.99 -14.00
N ASN A 14 -18.10 -14.15 -12.76
CA ASN A 14 -18.44 -15.45 -12.15
C ASN A 14 -17.32 -16.52 -12.24
N LEU A 15 -16.09 -16.15 -11.89
CA LEU A 15 -14.93 -17.04 -11.84
C LEU A 15 -14.28 -17.01 -10.44
N PRO A 16 -14.94 -17.54 -9.39
CA PRO A 16 -14.48 -17.43 -8.00
C PRO A 16 -13.10 -18.04 -7.75
N ASP A 17 -12.72 -19.07 -8.52
CA ASP A 17 -11.43 -19.76 -8.40
C ASP A 17 -10.22 -18.86 -8.70
N LEU A 18 -10.43 -17.74 -9.40
CA LEU A 18 -9.38 -16.74 -9.68
C LEU A 18 -9.11 -15.79 -8.50
N GLY A 19 -9.90 -15.88 -7.42
CA GLY A 19 -9.73 -15.03 -6.25
C GLY A 19 -9.67 -13.53 -6.60
N LEU A 20 -8.58 -12.86 -6.16
CA LEU A 20 -8.38 -11.42 -6.40
C LEU A 20 -8.01 -11.08 -7.85
N GLU A 21 -7.67 -12.08 -8.68
CA GLU A 21 -7.29 -11.88 -10.08
C GLU A 21 -8.49 -11.91 -11.03
N MET A 22 -9.70 -12.20 -10.53
CA MET A 22 -10.93 -12.32 -11.32
C MET A 22 -11.18 -11.11 -12.23
N LEU A 23 -10.85 -9.89 -11.76
CA LEU A 23 -11.05 -8.67 -12.54
C LEU A 23 -10.19 -8.59 -13.81
N GLY A 24 -9.11 -9.39 -13.91
CA GLY A 24 -8.33 -9.54 -15.13
C GLY A 24 -9.09 -10.22 -16.29
N CYS A 25 -10.22 -10.88 -16.00
CA CYS A 25 -11.07 -11.53 -16.99
C CYS A 25 -12.28 -10.68 -17.43
N VAL A 26 -12.35 -9.41 -17.02
CA VAL A 26 -13.45 -8.51 -17.38
C VAL A 26 -13.41 -8.22 -18.89
N LYS A 27 -14.50 -8.51 -19.57
CA LYS A 27 -14.75 -8.21 -20.99
C LYS A 27 -15.79 -7.10 -21.11
N GLU A 28 -15.94 -6.55 -22.31
CA GLU A 28 -16.94 -5.51 -22.59
C GLU A 28 -18.38 -5.95 -22.27
N GLU A 29 -18.70 -7.22 -22.49
CA GLU A 29 -20.00 -7.80 -22.13
C GLU A 29 -20.26 -7.75 -20.61
N HIS A 30 -19.25 -8.10 -19.79
CA HIS A 30 -19.34 -8.04 -18.34
C HIS A 30 -19.49 -6.58 -17.85
N ARG A 31 -18.80 -5.62 -18.50
CA ARG A 31 -18.90 -4.19 -18.17
C ARG A 31 -20.30 -3.66 -18.42
N LYS A 32 -20.86 -3.96 -19.59
CA LYS A 32 -22.21 -3.54 -19.97
C LYS A 32 -23.24 -4.13 -19.01
N GLN A 33 -23.14 -5.42 -18.69
CA GLN A 33 -24.04 -6.08 -17.75
C GLN A 33 -23.94 -5.49 -16.33
N ALA A 34 -22.71 -5.25 -15.85
CA ALA A 34 -22.50 -4.64 -14.55
C ALA A 34 -23.08 -3.21 -14.48
N ASP A 35 -22.89 -2.40 -15.52
CA ASP A 35 -23.52 -1.07 -15.60
C ASP A 35 -25.05 -1.18 -15.58
N GLU A 36 -25.65 -2.03 -16.43
CA GLU A 36 -27.10 -2.25 -16.45
C GLU A 36 -27.65 -2.64 -15.06
N TRP A 37 -26.99 -3.54 -14.34
CA TRP A 37 -27.41 -3.95 -12.99
C TRP A 37 -27.26 -2.85 -11.95
N VAL A 38 -26.17 -2.09 -11.98
CA VAL A 38 -25.95 -0.97 -11.06
C VAL A 38 -26.96 0.13 -11.30
N GLN A 39 -27.23 0.49 -12.57
CA GLN A 39 -28.25 1.50 -12.93
C GLN A 39 -29.67 1.05 -12.56
N ALA A 40 -29.96 -0.25 -12.67
CA ALA A 40 -31.23 -0.83 -12.23
C ALA A 40 -31.39 -0.89 -10.70
N GLY A 41 -30.37 -0.54 -9.91
CA GLY A 41 -30.43 -0.55 -8.46
C GLY A 41 -30.42 -1.94 -7.83
N LEU A 42 -29.92 -2.96 -8.55
CA LEU A 42 -29.81 -4.34 -8.07
C LEU A 42 -28.71 -4.52 -7.02
N PHE A 43 -27.74 -3.62 -6.99
CA PHE A 43 -26.64 -3.61 -6.01
C PHE A 43 -26.81 -2.45 -5.03
N ARG A 44 -26.70 -2.74 -3.73
CA ARG A 44 -26.73 -1.75 -2.65
C ARG A 44 -25.54 -1.96 -1.73
N ALA A 45 -25.02 -0.87 -1.18
CA ALA A 45 -23.92 -0.90 -0.21
C ALA A 45 -24.21 0.09 0.92
N SER A 46 -23.86 -0.29 2.14
CA SER A 46 -23.96 0.52 3.35
C SER A 46 -22.76 0.26 4.25
N VAL A 47 -22.36 1.25 5.05
CA VAL A 47 -21.31 1.08 6.05
C VAL A 47 -21.88 0.30 7.24
N ALA A 48 -21.28 -0.85 7.55
CA ALA A 48 -21.71 -1.69 8.68
C ALA A 48 -21.15 -1.15 10.01
N MET A 49 -19.86 -0.81 10.03
CA MET A 49 -19.14 -0.31 11.19
C MET A 49 -17.86 0.41 10.77
N ILE A 50 -17.27 1.19 11.69
CA ILE A 50 -15.96 1.81 11.53
C ILE A 50 -14.98 1.02 12.39
N SER A 51 -13.99 0.40 11.76
CA SER A 51 -12.99 -0.44 12.41
C SER A 51 -11.72 -0.52 11.57
N SER A 52 -10.58 -0.64 12.25
CA SER A 52 -9.29 -0.94 11.62
C SER A 52 -9.19 -2.38 11.09
N ARG A 53 -10.16 -3.24 11.42
CA ARG A 53 -10.28 -4.61 10.91
C ARG A 53 -11.15 -4.67 9.65
N ILE A 54 -10.77 -5.54 8.73
CA ILE A 54 -11.56 -5.80 7.52
C ILE A 54 -12.85 -6.51 7.92
N TYR A 55 -13.99 -5.97 7.50
CA TYR A 55 -15.30 -6.62 7.58
C TYR A 55 -16.07 -6.34 6.30
N ILE A 56 -16.43 -7.39 5.57
CA ILE A 56 -17.27 -7.30 4.37
C ILE A 56 -18.32 -8.38 4.45
N GLN A 57 -19.59 -7.98 4.39
CA GLN A 57 -20.71 -8.90 4.28
C GLN A 57 -21.42 -8.69 2.95
N VAL A 58 -21.63 -9.78 2.21
CA VAL A 58 -22.37 -9.78 0.95
C VAL A 58 -23.62 -10.62 1.15
N ARG A 59 -24.78 -10.05 0.83
CA ARG A 59 -26.08 -10.74 0.84
C ARG A 59 -26.63 -10.80 -0.59
N VAL A 60 -26.91 -11.99 -1.07
CA VAL A 60 -27.48 -12.26 -2.40
C VAL A 60 -28.85 -12.89 -2.22
N GLU A 61 -29.85 -12.38 -2.93
CA GLU A 61 -31.23 -12.87 -2.91
C GLU A 61 -31.61 -13.40 -4.29
N ALA A 62 -32.18 -14.61 -4.34
CA ALA A 62 -32.65 -15.25 -5.57
C ALA A 62 -33.96 -16.01 -5.32
N GLY A 63 -35.10 -15.40 -5.68
CA GLY A 63 -36.41 -15.96 -5.35
C GLY A 63 -36.63 -15.94 -3.83
N ASP A 64 -36.90 -17.10 -3.25
CA ASP A 64 -37.04 -17.27 -1.79
C ASP A 64 -35.69 -17.55 -1.10
N ASP A 65 -34.61 -17.76 -1.87
CA ASP A 65 -33.30 -18.09 -1.32
C ASP A 65 -32.48 -16.84 -0.99
N VAL A 66 -31.81 -16.86 0.16
CA VAL A 66 -30.90 -15.81 0.65
C VAL A 66 -29.58 -16.43 1.04
N CYS A 67 -28.50 -16.01 0.38
CA CYS A 67 -27.14 -16.38 0.73
C CYS A 67 -26.41 -15.18 1.34
N THR A 68 -25.72 -15.39 2.47
CA THR A 68 -24.87 -14.38 3.11
C THR A 68 -23.46 -14.91 3.27
N VAL A 69 -22.48 -14.13 2.81
CA VAL A 69 -21.05 -14.43 2.96
C VAL A 69 -20.39 -13.32 3.76
N THR A 70 -19.63 -13.67 4.79
CA THR A 70 -18.88 -12.72 5.62
C THR A 70 -17.39 -12.99 5.50
N ILE A 71 -16.61 -11.94 5.22
CA ILE A 71 -15.15 -11.92 5.21
C ILE A 71 -14.66 -11.04 6.37
N ARG A 72 -13.67 -11.52 7.13
CA ARG A 72 -13.10 -10.80 8.27
C ARG A 72 -11.57 -10.85 8.27
N ASP A 73 -10.95 -9.77 8.76
CA ASP A 73 -9.50 -9.57 8.98
C ASP A 73 -8.62 -9.55 7.72
N LYS A 74 -8.74 -10.52 6.81
CA LYS A 74 -8.02 -10.57 5.51
C LYS A 74 -9.02 -10.56 4.35
N HIS A 75 -8.61 -9.99 3.22
CA HIS A 75 -9.44 -9.88 2.00
C HIS A 75 -9.95 -11.23 1.45
N THR A 76 -9.29 -12.34 1.77
CA THR A 76 -9.61 -13.69 1.29
C THR A 76 -10.11 -14.63 2.38
N GLN A 77 -10.23 -14.15 3.62
CA GLN A 77 -10.62 -14.97 4.76
C GLN A 77 -12.13 -14.97 4.92
N VAL A 78 -12.78 -15.90 4.20
CA VAL A 78 -14.21 -16.19 4.37
C VAL A 78 -14.40 -16.80 5.75
N GLU A 79 -15.12 -16.08 6.61
CA GLU A 79 -15.46 -16.49 7.97
C GLU A 79 -16.69 -17.39 7.95
N GLU A 80 -17.73 -16.98 7.21
CA GLU A 80 -19.04 -17.59 7.28
C GLU A 80 -19.76 -17.52 5.92
N ILE A 81 -20.42 -18.63 5.54
CA ILE A 81 -21.37 -18.73 4.43
C ILE A 81 -22.68 -19.31 4.98
N LYS A 82 -23.79 -18.58 4.81
CA LYS A 82 -25.14 -18.95 5.25
C LYS A 82 -26.10 -18.98 4.06
N LEU A 83 -26.90 -20.03 3.92
CA LEU A 83 -28.01 -20.14 2.97
C LEU A 83 -29.31 -20.40 3.73
N ASN A 84 -30.30 -19.50 3.62
CA ASN A 84 -31.62 -19.67 4.25
C ASN A 84 -31.56 -20.07 5.74
N GLU A 85 -30.63 -19.46 6.49
CA GLU A 85 -30.31 -19.76 7.91
C GLU A 85 -29.40 -20.97 8.16
N GLU A 86 -29.16 -21.84 7.18
CA GLU A 86 -28.21 -22.94 7.28
C GLU A 86 -26.77 -22.46 7.05
N ILE A 87 -25.87 -22.78 7.98
CA ILE A 87 -24.44 -22.47 7.87
C ILE A 87 -23.77 -23.54 6.99
N LEU A 88 -23.42 -23.16 5.76
CA LEU A 88 -22.79 -24.05 4.77
C LEU A 88 -21.27 -24.16 4.95
N CYS A 89 -20.64 -23.07 5.38
CA CYS A 89 -19.21 -23.02 5.67
C CYS A 89 -18.98 -22.09 6.84
N TRP A 90 -18.22 -22.55 7.82
CA TRP A 90 -17.81 -21.77 8.97
C TRP A 90 -16.36 -22.08 9.28
N ASN A 91 -15.50 -21.06 9.16
CA ASN A 91 -14.09 -21.20 9.51
C ASN A 91 -13.91 -20.90 11.00
N LYS A 92 -13.51 -21.94 11.74
CA LYS A 92 -13.33 -22.01 13.20
C LYS A 92 -12.38 -20.99 13.86
N ILE A 93 -11.72 -20.13 13.09
CA ILE A 93 -10.79 -19.12 13.63
C ILE A 93 -11.53 -18.08 14.50
N ALA A 94 -12.86 -17.97 14.35
CA ALA A 94 -13.71 -17.12 15.18
C ALA A 94 -14.01 -17.66 16.60
N GLU A 95 -14.01 -18.98 16.84
CA GLU A 95 -14.20 -19.53 18.20
C GLU A 95 -12.93 -19.40 19.04
N ASP A 96 -11.75 -19.67 18.47
CA ASP A 96 -10.48 -19.59 19.22
C ASP A 96 -10.17 -18.16 19.71
N ALA A 97 -10.70 -17.13 19.04
CA ALA A 97 -10.58 -15.74 19.45
C ALA A 97 -11.55 -15.32 20.58
N LEU A 98 -12.62 -16.09 20.81
CA LEU A 98 -13.63 -15.85 21.85
C LEU A 98 -13.45 -16.79 23.07
N GLU A 99 -12.98 -18.03 22.86
CA GLU A 99 -12.62 -18.95 23.96
C GLU A 99 -11.29 -18.58 24.65
N ALA A 100 -10.42 -17.82 23.98
CA ALA A 100 -9.21 -17.22 24.56
C ALA A 100 -9.48 -15.99 25.46
N GLU A 101 -10.72 -15.71 25.85
CA GLU A 101 -11.02 -14.80 26.96
C GLU A 101 -10.74 -15.44 28.34
N GLY A 102 -10.39 -16.73 28.39
CA GLY A 102 -10.04 -17.46 29.62
C GLY A 102 -8.57 -17.86 29.78
N GLU A 103 -7.80 -17.94 28.69
CA GLU A 103 -6.36 -18.21 28.72
C GLU A 103 -5.63 -17.20 27.83
N VAL A 104 -4.81 -16.35 28.45
CA VAL A 104 -3.96 -15.39 27.76
C VAL A 104 -2.87 -16.16 27.01
N VAL A 105 -3.19 -16.63 25.80
CA VAL A 105 -2.15 -16.90 24.81
C VAL A 105 -1.50 -15.55 24.55
N PRO A 106 -0.21 -15.34 24.86
CA PRO A 106 0.42 -14.07 24.60
C PRO A 106 0.35 -13.85 23.09
N PHE A 107 -0.39 -12.82 22.66
CA PHE A 107 -0.22 -12.30 21.32
C PHE A 107 1.23 -11.81 21.23
N SER A 108 2.14 -12.68 20.80
CA SER A 108 3.43 -12.25 20.30
C SER A 108 3.11 -11.34 19.13
N GLY A 109 3.54 -10.08 19.20
CA GLY A 109 3.32 -9.14 18.12
C GLY A 109 3.82 -9.67 16.77
N PRO A 110 3.58 -8.93 15.68
CA PRO A 110 4.09 -9.31 14.37
C PRO A 110 5.59 -9.63 14.44
N HIS A 111 6.03 -10.80 13.93
CA HIS A 111 7.42 -11.26 14.03
C HIS A 111 8.47 -10.25 13.54
N ILE A 112 8.10 -9.36 12.63
CA ILE A 112 8.97 -8.29 12.14
C ILE A 112 9.43 -7.34 13.27
N HIS A 113 8.67 -7.22 14.36
CA HIS A 113 8.98 -6.41 15.54
C HIS A 113 9.91 -7.13 16.54
N ASP A 114 10.23 -8.41 16.31
CA ASP A 114 11.25 -9.13 17.08
C ASP A 114 12.69 -8.73 16.67
N TYR A 115 12.82 -7.98 15.57
CA TYR A 115 14.09 -7.54 14.99
C TYR A 115 14.26 -6.04 15.16
N SER A 116 15.50 -5.57 15.36
CA SER A 116 15.82 -4.15 15.32
C SER A 116 15.91 -3.64 13.88
N PHE A 117 15.87 -2.32 13.71
CA PHE A 117 16.12 -1.68 12.43
C PHE A 117 17.54 -1.97 11.91
N GLN A 118 18.52 -2.09 12.81
CA GLN A 118 19.87 -2.51 12.46
C GLN A 118 19.91 -3.95 11.94
N ASP A 119 19.11 -4.86 12.53
CA ASP A 119 19.02 -6.24 12.05
C ASP A 119 18.46 -6.31 10.62
N ILE A 120 17.47 -5.46 10.30
CA ILE A 120 16.91 -5.35 8.94
C ILE A 120 17.98 -4.93 7.93
N LEU A 121 18.76 -3.89 8.24
CA LEU A 121 19.83 -3.42 7.36
C LEU A 121 20.90 -4.51 7.19
N THR A 122 21.32 -5.13 8.30
CA THR A 122 22.32 -6.20 8.30
C THR A 122 21.84 -7.40 7.49
N TYR A 123 20.57 -7.80 7.63
CA TYR A 123 20.00 -8.88 6.83
C TYR A 123 20.04 -8.57 5.33
N ALA A 124 19.61 -7.37 4.92
CA ALA A 124 19.63 -6.96 3.53
C ALA A 124 21.06 -6.90 2.94
N GLU A 125 22.07 -6.59 3.75
CA GLU A 125 23.47 -6.57 3.36
C GLU A 125 24.10 -7.97 3.25
N THR A 126 23.65 -8.92 4.06
CA THR A 126 24.37 -10.20 4.25
C THR A 126 23.68 -11.42 3.63
N VAL A 127 22.37 -11.37 3.41
CA VAL A 127 21.66 -12.49 2.77
C VAL A 127 22.21 -12.72 1.35
N PRO A 128 22.36 -13.99 0.91
CA PRO A 128 22.73 -14.31 -0.46
C PRO A 128 21.80 -13.63 -1.47
N VAL A 129 22.37 -12.99 -2.50
CA VAL A 129 21.59 -12.22 -3.48
C VAL A 129 20.62 -13.11 -4.27
N GLU A 130 20.93 -14.39 -4.38
CA GLU A 130 20.10 -15.42 -5.01
C GLU A 130 18.70 -15.52 -4.37
N GLU A 131 18.62 -15.30 -3.05
CA GLU A 131 17.35 -15.29 -2.30
C GLU A 131 16.50 -14.05 -2.60
N MET A 132 17.10 -12.98 -3.13
CA MET A 132 16.39 -11.74 -3.48
C MET A 132 15.94 -11.67 -4.94
N LEU A 133 16.36 -12.62 -5.80
CA LEU A 133 16.11 -12.54 -7.24
C LEU A 133 14.62 -12.48 -7.60
N PHE A 134 13.75 -13.03 -6.76
CA PHE A 134 12.30 -12.96 -6.97
C PHE A 134 11.77 -11.51 -7.02
N MET A 135 12.46 -10.56 -6.38
CA MET A 135 12.07 -9.14 -6.37
C MET A 135 12.16 -8.50 -7.75
N ARG A 136 12.88 -9.09 -8.72
CA ARG A 136 12.90 -8.64 -10.13
C ARG A 136 11.49 -8.54 -10.73
N SER A 137 10.64 -9.51 -10.41
CA SER A 137 9.25 -9.53 -10.87
C SER A 137 8.44 -8.29 -10.47
N ALA A 138 8.81 -7.63 -9.36
CA ALA A 138 8.17 -6.39 -8.93
C ALA A 138 8.47 -5.24 -9.89
N TYR A 139 9.72 -5.15 -10.36
CA TYR A 139 10.14 -4.13 -11.32
C TYR A 139 9.49 -4.35 -12.68
N GLU A 140 9.51 -5.58 -13.19
CA GLU A 140 8.86 -5.95 -14.46
C GLU A 140 7.37 -5.57 -14.45
N MET A 141 6.63 -6.00 -13.43
CA MET A 141 5.20 -5.73 -13.30
C MET A 141 4.90 -4.23 -13.19
N ASN A 142 5.63 -3.50 -12.36
CA ASN A 142 5.38 -2.08 -12.14
C ASN A 142 5.81 -1.21 -13.33
N LEU A 143 6.85 -1.61 -14.08
CA LEU A 143 7.26 -0.95 -15.33
C LEU A 143 6.23 -1.15 -16.44
N GLU A 144 5.66 -2.34 -16.58
CA GLU A 144 4.56 -2.57 -17.53
C GLU A 144 3.37 -1.65 -17.23
N LEU A 145 3.00 -1.52 -15.97
CA LEU A 145 1.92 -0.63 -15.54
C LEU A 145 2.27 0.85 -15.79
N PHE A 146 3.51 1.26 -15.52
CA PHE A 146 4.00 2.60 -15.84
C PHE A 146 3.88 2.90 -17.34
N HIS A 147 4.34 2.01 -18.22
CA HIS A 147 4.29 2.21 -19.66
C HIS A 147 2.86 2.28 -20.19
N LEU A 148 1.94 1.47 -19.63
CA LEU A 148 0.52 1.59 -19.91
C LEU A 148 -0.03 2.95 -19.46
N GLY A 149 0.39 3.43 -18.29
CA GLY A 149 0.08 4.76 -17.79
C GLY A 149 0.52 5.88 -18.73
N LEU A 150 1.78 5.86 -19.14
CA LEU A 150 2.39 6.90 -19.98
C LEU A 150 1.77 6.98 -21.39
N SER A 151 1.36 5.83 -21.95
CA SER A 151 0.74 5.76 -23.28
C SER A 151 -0.78 5.99 -23.28
N SER A 152 -1.42 5.96 -22.11
CA SER A 152 -2.86 6.09 -21.98
C SER A 152 -3.32 7.54 -22.05
N LYS A 153 -4.38 7.82 -22.82
CA LYS A 153 -5.04 9.14 -22.84
C LYS A 153 -5.84 9.44 -21.58
N ARG A 154 -5.98 8.47 -20.66
CA ARG A 154 -6.70 8.61 -19.40
C ARG A 154 -5.83 9.19 -18.29
N THR A 155 -4.51 9.16 -18.44
CA THR A 155 -3.57 9.76 -17.49
C THR A 155 -3.40 11.25 -17.76
N THR A 156 -3.15 12.00 -16.70
CA THR A 156 -3.09 13.46 -16.67
C THR A 156 -1.83 13.94 -15.96
N PHE A 157 -1.38 13.23 -14.92
CA PHE A 157 -0.13 13.52 -14.23
C PHE A 157 1.07 12.94 -14.98
N ALA A 158 0.99 11.70 -15.48
CA ALA A 158 2.11 11.02 -16.15
C ALA A 158 2.70 11.82 -17.33
N PRO A 159 1.89 12.40 -18.26
CA PRO A 159 2.44 13.23 -19.33
C PRO A 159 3.13 14.51 -18.82
N SER A 160 2.60 15.11 -17.77
CA SER A 160 3.17 16.31 -17.15
C SER A 160 4.50 16.01 -16.45
N LEU A 161 4.58 14.90 -15.73
CA LEU A 161 5.81 14.42 -15.09
C LEU A 161 6.85 14.02 -16.14
N TYR A 162 6.43 13.44 -17.27
CA TYR A 162 7.33 13.10 -18.37
C TYR A 162 7.96 14.35 -18.99
N GLN A 163 7.17 15.41 -19.16
CA GLN A 163 7.69 16.71 -19.60
C GLN A 163 8.66 17.31 -18.58
N GLN A 164 8.35 17.22 -17.29
CA GLN A 164 9.25 17.68 -16.21
C GLN A 164 10.55 16.87 -16.16
N ASN A 165 10.51 15.59 -16.59
CA ASN A 165 11.67 14.73 -16.73
C ASN A 165 12.41 14.92 -18.07
N GLY A 166 12.23 16.07 -18.74
CA GLY A 166 12.94 16.38 -19.99
C GLY A 166 12.45 15.60 -21.21
N CYS A 167 11.23 15.07 -21.18
CA CYS A 167 10.69 14.16 -22.20
C CYS A 167 11.53 12.88 -22.37
N GLU A 168 12.11 12.40 -21.28
CA GLU A 168 12.81 11.12 -21.23
C GLU A 168 12.18 10.24 -20.14
N VAL A 169 12.16 8.92 -20.35
CA VAL A 169 11.70 7.99 -19.30
C VAL A 169 12.73 7.92 -18.19
N ILE A 170 14.01 7.85 -18.55
CA ILE A 170 15.16 7.94 -17.65
C ILE A 170 15.99 9.14 -18.12
N SER A 171 16.05 10.19 -17.31
CA SER A 171 16.86 11.39 -17.59
C SER A 171 18.18 11.34 -16.80
N ASP A 172 18.96 12.41 -16.82
CA ASP A 172 20.12 12.59 -15.93
C ASP A 172 19.74 13.04 -14.50
N ASN A 173 18.45 13.29 -14.25
CA ASN A 173 17.91 13.72 -12.97
C ASN A 173 17.18 12.57 -12.26
N ASP A 174 17.80 12.01 -11.22
CA ASP A 174 17.28 10.87 -10.47
C ASP A 174 15.96 11.19 -9.76
N ARG A 175 15.79 12.42 -9.24
CA ARG A 175 14.53 12.85 -8.62
C ARG A 175 13.39 12.97 -9.63
N ALA A 176 13.62 13.63 -10.76
CA ALA A 176 12.60 13.78 -11.79
C ALA A 176 12.21 12.42 -12.40
N THR A 177 13.19 11.54 -12.60
CA THR A 177 12.96 10.17 -13.07
C THR A 177 12.17 9.37 -12.04
N ALA A 178 12.52 9.45 -10.75
CA ALA A 178 11.78 8.79 -9.67
C ALA A 178 10.33 9.29 -9.56
N GLN A 179 10.13 10.61 -9.72
CA GLN A 179 8.79 11.21 -9.75
C GLN A 179 7.95 10.63 -10.89
N LEU A 180 8.49 10.59 -12.10
CA LEU A 180 7.81 10.05 -13.28
C LEU A 180 7.47 8.56 -13.11
N LEU A 181 8.46 7.72 -12.83
CA LEU A 181 8.26 6.27 -12.78
C LEU A 181 7.27 5.85 -11.69
N CYS A 182 7.43 6.42 -10.49
CA CYS A 182 6.56 6.11 -9.35
C CYS A 182 5.14 6.60 -9.61
N ASN A 183 4.97 7.88 -9.90
CA ASN A 183 3.65 8.49 -9.91
C ASN A 183 2.89 8.23 -11.21
N GLY A 184 3.58 7.95 -12.32
CA GLY A 184 2.97 7.41 -13.53
C GLY A 184 2.36 6.02 -13.31
N ALA A 185 3.07 5.13 -12.60
CA ALA A 185 2.54 3.82 -12.21
C ALA A 185 1.40 3.92 -11.19
N ILE A 186 1.52 4.80 -10.17
CA ILE A 186 0.43 5.04 -9.20
C ILE A 186 -0.81 5.57 -9.92
N GLU A 187 -0.68 6.54 -10.82
CA GLU A 187 -1.81 7.08 -11.57
C GLU A 187 -2.50 5.98 -12.38
N ALA A 188 -1.73 5.20 -13.16
CA ALA A 188 -2.24 4.07 -13.92
C ALA A 188 -3.02 3.07 -13.04
N ARG A 189 -2.49 2.77 -11.84
CA ARG A 189 -3.14 1.90 -10.86
C ARG A 189 -4.48 2.48 -10.39
N VAL A 190 -4.48 3.70 -9.88
CA VAL A 190 -5.65 4.25 -9.15
C VAL A 190 -6.78 4.68 -10.08
N ILE A 191 -6.51 4.88 -11.38
CA ILE A 191 -7.55 5.05 -12.39
C ILE A 191 -8.04 3.71 -12.96
N GLY A 192 -7.47 2.58 -12.54
CA GLY A 192 -7.86 1.24 -12.99
C GLY A 192 -7.51 0.97 -14.45
N LEU A 193 -6.25 1.17 -14.85
CA LEU A 193 -5.75 0.61 -16.11
C LEU A 193 -5.52 -0.91 -15.96
N GLU A 194 -5.63 -1.64 -17.06
CA GLU A 194 -5.74 -3.12 -17.10
C GLU A 194 -4.39 -3.83 -16.97
N LYS A 195 -3.58 -3.45 -15.97
CA LYS A 195 -2.33 -4.12 -15.61
C LYS A 195 -2.19 -4.21 -14.08
N PRO A 196 -1.66 -5.31 -13.55
CA PRO A 196 -1.46 -5.45 -12.11
C PRO A 196 -0.32 -4.55 -11.62
N ALA A 197 -0.31 -4.31 -10.32
CA ALA A 197 0.80 -3.69 -9.61
C ALA A 197 1.31 -4.67 -8.56
N MET A 198 2.63 -4.81 -8.43
CA MET A 198 3.20 -5.68 -7.40
C MET A 198 2.85 -5.11 -6.03
N SER A 199 2.31 -5.95 -5.14
CA SER A 199 1.84 -5.52 -3.84
C SER A 199 2.80 -5.89 -2.71
N ILE A 200 2.88 -5.03 -1.70
CA ILE A 200 3.48 -5.35 -0.40
C ILE A 200 2.58 -4.79 0.70
N ALA A 201 2.52 -5.49 1.84
CA ALA A 201 1.64 -5.14 2.96
C ALA A 201 0.19 -4.84 2.50
N GLY A 202 -0.30 -5.62 1.51
CA GLY A 202 -1.67 -5.53 0.98
C GLY A 202 -1.97 -4.38 0.01
N SER A 203 -0.99 -3.61 -0.49
CA SER A 203 -1.24 -2.55 -1.47
C SER A 203 -0.22 -2.51 -2.60
N GLY A 204 -0.71 -2.41 -3.84
CA GLY A 204 0.11 -2.17 -5.03
C GLY A 204 0.80 -0.80 -5.04
N ALA A 205 0.20 0.22 -4.43
CA ALA A 205 0.88 1.53 -4.31
C ALA A 205 2.03 1.49 -3.30
N HIS A 206 1.96 0.64 -2.26
CA HIS A 206 3.14 0.38 -1.43
C HIS A 206 4.26 -0.20 -2.30
N GLY A 207 3.96 -1.23 -3.10
CA GLY A 207 4.97 -1.89 -3.93
C GLY A 207 5.58 -0.96 -4.97
N ILE A 208 4.78 -0.11 -5.62
CA ILE A 208 5.27 0.91 -6.57
C ILE A 208 6.22 1.90 -5.86
N ILE A 209 5.83 2.45 -4.70
CA ILE A 209 6.67 3.43 -3.97
C ILE A 209 7.95 2.79 -3.44
N CYS A 210 7.90 1.52 -3.01
CA CYS A 210 9.08 0.81 -2.51
C CYS A 210 10.10 0.48 -3.61
N THR A 211 9.68 0.43 -4.88
CA THR A 211 10.49 -0.08 -5.99
C THR A 211 10.87 1.01 -7.00
N MET A 212 9.88 1.67 -7.61
CA MET A 212 10.09 2.51 -8.78
C MET A 212 11.04 3.71 -8.54
N PRO A 213 11.01 4.40 -7.39
CA PRO A 213 12.02 5.42 -7.07
C PRO A 213 13.45 4.85 -6.97
N LEU A 214 13.63 3.66 -6.38
CA LEU A 214 14.94 3.02 -6.26
C LEU A 214 15.46 2.59 -7.63
N TYR A 215 14.58 2.07 -8.49
CA TYR A 215 14.90 1.77 -9.89
C TYR A 215 15.38 3.02 -10.63
N ALA A 216 14.66 4.14 -10.51
CA ALA A 216 15.09 5.41 -11.09
C ALA A 216 16.49 5.81 -10.63
N VAL A 217 16.75 5.78 -9.32
CA VAL A 217 18.06 6.10 -8.75
C VAL A 217 19.14 5.15 -9.29
N GLN A 218 18.86 3.85 -9.36
CA GLN A 218 19.80 2.87 -9.90
C GLN A 218 20.12 3.13 -11.37
N GLN A 219 19.11 3.41 -12.20
CA GLN A 219 19.32 3.67 -13.64
C GLN A 219 20.14 4.95 -13.86
N VAL A 220 19.81 6.04 -13.17
CA VAL A 220 20.50 7.34 -13.35
C VAL A 220 21.90 7.32 -12.77
N ARG A 221 22.11 6.69 -11.61
CA ARG A 221 23.42 6.63 -10.93
C ARG A 221 24.25 5.43 -11.33
N GLN A 222 23.73 4.54 -12.16
CA GLN A 222 24.38 3.33 -12.65
C GLN A 222 24.83 2.38 -11.52
N TYR A 223 24.02 2.26 -10.46
CA TYR A 223 24.26 1.24 -9.44
C TYR A 223 24.06 -0.16 -10.01
N SER A 224 24.67 -1.16 -9.38
CA SER A 224 24.50 -2.55 -9.80
C SER A 224 23.08 -3.05 -9.51
N GLU A 225 22.67 -4.12 -10.19
CA GLU A 225 21.41 -4.79 -9.91
C GLU A 225 21.36 -5.35 -8.48
N GLU A 226 22.49 -5.87 -7.98
CA GLU A 226 22.57 -6.34 -6.59
C GLU A 226 22.29 -5.19 -5.61
N THR A 227 22.85 -4.00 -5.83
CA THR A 227 22.55 -2.82 -5.01
C THR A 227 21.06 -2.50 -5.02
N LEU A 228 20.40 -2.59 -6.19
CA LEU A 228 18.95 -2.37 -6.30
C LEU A 228 18.16 -3.41 -5.50
N LEU A 229 18.49 -4.70 -5.62
CA LEU A 229 17.79 -5.77 -4.91
C LEU A 229 17.93 -5.64 -3.39
N ARG A 230 19.14 -5.34 -2.88
CA ARG A 230 19.37 -5.11 -1.46
C ARG A 230 18.61 -3.88 -0.94
N ALA A 231 18.63 -2.78 -1.68
CA ALA A 231 17.83 -1.60 -1.35
C ALA A 231 16.32 -1.90 -1.34
N THR A 232 15.86 -2.75 -2.26
CA THR A 232 14.45 -3.20 -2.31
C THR A 232 14.10 -3.97 -1.04
N ALA A 233 14.97 -4.88 -0.60
CA ALA A 233 14.77 -5.65 0.63
C ALA A 233 14.63 -4.73 1.86
N ILE A 234 15.50 -3.71 1.97
CA ILE A 234 15.38 -2.67 3.01
C ILE A 234 14.01 -1.99 2.92
N SER A 235 13.65 -1.49 1.74
CA SER A 235 12.37 -0.78 1.55
C SER A 235 11.16 -1.65 1.89
N TYR A 236 11.20 -2.94 1.54
CA TYR A 236 10.14 -3.89 1.84
C TYR A 236 10.01 -4.18 3.33
N LEU A 237 11.11 -4.53 3.99
CA LEU A 237 11.11 -4.88 5.40
C LEU A 237 10.73 -3.69 6.29
N VAL A 238 11.22 -2.49 5.98
CA VAL A 238 10.87 -1.28 6.74
C VAL A 238 9.41 -0.88 6.50
N THR A 239 8.91 -1.01 5.27
CA THR A 239 7.47 -0.80 5.00
C THR A 239 6.63 -1.73 5.85
N GLN A 240 6.99 -3.02 5.87
CA GLN A 240 6.28 -4.03 6.67
C GLN A 240 6.36 -3.69 8.17
N TYR A 241 7.53 -3.30 8.67
CA TYR A 241 7.75 -2.92 10.06
C TYR A 241 6.80 -1.80 10.52
N ILE A 242 6.73 -0.70 9.75
CA ILE A 242 5.85 0.43 10.04
C ILE A 242 4.38 0.01 9.90
N LYS A 243 4.05 -0.75 8.83
CA LYS A 243 2.68 -1.15 8.53
C LYS A 243 2.07 -2.01 9.63
N GLU A 244 2.84 -2.90 10.22
CA GLU A 244 2.42 -3.76 11.32
C GLU A 244 2.07 -3.00 12.61
N TYR A 245 2.58 -1.78 12.83
CA TYR A 245 2.04 -0.91 13.89
C TYR A 245 0.76 -0.16 13.49
N SER A 246 0.62 0.20 12.22
CA SER A 246 -0.48 1.07 11.74
C SER A 246 -1.79 0.34 11.43
N GLY A 247 -1.81 -0.99 11.49
CA GLY A 247 -2.96 -1.82 11.09
C GLY A 247 -3.17 -1.93 9.57
N ARG A 248 -4.15 -2.73 9.16
CA ARG A 248 -4.46 -2.97 7.73
C ARG A 248 -5.29 -1.85 7.11
N LEU A 249 -6.30 -1.37 7.84
CA LEU A 249 -7.13 -0.24 7.47
C LEU A 249 -6.87 0.90 8.46
N SER A 250 -6.52 2.07 7.94
CA SER A 250 -6.41 3.28 8.73
C SER A 250 -6.47 4.53 7.83
N ALA A 251 -6.87 5.65 8.42
CA ALA A 251 -6.80 6.97 7.78
C ALA A 251 -5.35 7.48 7.64
N PHE A 252 -4.35 6.69 8.02
CA PHE A 252 -2.93 6.96 7.81
C PHE A 252 -2.51 6.52 6.39
N CYS A 253 -1.88 7.40 5.62
CA CYS A 253 -1.41 7.06 4.29
C CYS A 253 -0.19 6.15 4.34
N GLY A 254 -0.41 4.83 4.40
CA GLY A 254 0.67 3.82 4.35
C GLY A 254 1.55 3.95 3.10
N CYS A 255 0.99 4.39 1.98
CA CYS A 255 1.73 4.62 0.73
C CYS A 255 2.74 5.76 0.86
N GLY A 256 2.27 6.97 1.17
CA GLY A 256 3.17 8.10 1.28
C GLY A 256 4.09 8.00 2.50
N ILE A 257 3.55 7.54 3.63
CA ILE A 257 4.24 7.58 4.91
C ILE A 257 5.12 6.34 5.11
N ALA A 258 4.54 5.14 5.20
CA ALA A 258 5.32 3.93 5.48
C ALA A 258 6.26 3.59 4.32
N SER A 259 5.71 3.41 3.11
CA SER A 259 6.53 3.07 1.93
C SER A 259 7.45 4.21 1.51
N GLY A 260 7.02 5.47 1.62
CA GLY A 260 7.90 6.61 1.34
C GLY A 260 9.07 6.70 2.31
N THR A 261 8.84 6.51 3.63
CA THR A 261 9.91 6.48 4.63
C THR A 261 10.88 5.33 4.38
N ALA A 262 10.35 4.13 4.11
CA ALA A 262 11.15 2.95 3.82
C ALA A 262 11.99 3.11 2.55
N MET A 263 11.41 3.65 1.47
CA MET A 263 12.11 3.98 0.23
C MET A 263 13.20 5.03 0.48
N ALA A 264 12.97 6.04 1.31
CA ALA A 264 13.98 7.03 1.67
C ALA A 264 15.18 6.39 2.40
N CYS A 265 14.93 5.46 3.33
CA CYS A 265 15.99 4.72 4.03
C CYS A 265 16.83 3.90 3.04
N ALA A 266 16.18 3.15 2.15
CA ALA A 266 16.84 2.37 1.12
C ALA A 266 17.65 3.24 0.14
N MET A 267 17.12 4.40 -0.26
CA MET A 267 17.83 5.36 -1.11
C MET A 267 19.05 5.97 -0.41
N ALA A 268 18.97 6.28 0.89
CA ALA A 268 20.13 6.72 1.65
C ALA A 268 21.21 5.64 1.72
N TRP A 269 20.81 4.39 1.96
CA TRP A 269 21.71 3.24 1.94
C TRP A 269 22.41 3.09 0.57
N MET A 270 21.68 3.19 -0.55
CA MET A 270 22.27 3.17 -1.90
C MET A 270 23.31 4.28 -2.11
N ARG A 271 23.13 5.42 -1.43
CA ARG A 271 24.05 6.57 -1.46
C ARG A 271 25.20 6.48 -0.46
N GLY A 272 25.37 5.34 0.22
CA GLY A 272 26.47 5.09 1.16
C GLY A 272 26.31 5.80 2.50
N ALA A 273 25.08 6.10 2.90
CA ALA A 273 24.80 6.71 4.19
C ALA A 273 25.20 5.80 5.37
N SER A 274 25.73 6.38 6.44
CA SER A 274 25.95 5.65 7.70
C SER A 274 24.62 5.31 8.39
N PHE A 275 24.64 4.40 9.37
CA PHE A 275 23.46 4.08 10.16
C PHE A 275 22.84 5.33 10.78
N GLU A 276 23.65 6.21 11.39
CA GLU A 276 23.19 7.45 12.01
C GLU A 276 22.52 8.39 11.01
N GLN A 277 23.04 8.45 9.77
CA GLN A 277 22.41 9.23 8.71
C GLN A 277 21.07 8.61 8.30
N ILE A 278 20.96 7.28 8.20
CA ILE A 278 19.68 6.63 7.92
C ILE A 278 18.67 6.87 9.07
N VAL A 279 19.11 6.91 10.33
CA VAL A 279 18.25 7.32 11.46
C VAL A 279 17.73 8.76 11.27
N LEU A 280 18.57 9.69 10.81
CA LEU A 280 18.11 11.05 10.47
C LEU A 280 17.08 11.06 9.34
N VAL A 281 17.20 10.17 8.34
CA VAL A 281 16.19 10.01 7.29
C VAL A 281 14.86 9.59 7.89
N VAL A 282 14.85 8.60 8.79
CA VAL A 282 13.63 8.17 9.49
C VAL A 282 12.97 9.34 10.22
N ASN A 283 13.75 10.10 10.99
CA ASN A 283 13.23 11.24 11.76
C ASN A 283 12.70 12.36 10.85
N ASN A 284 13.42 12.68 9.77
CA ASN A 284 13.01 13.69 8.80
C ASN A 284 11.70 13.31 8.11
N MET A 285 11.55 12.04 7.72
CA MET A 285 10.33 11.54 7.10
C MET A 285 9.18 11.49 8.10
N ALA A 286 9.38 10.92 9.28
CA ALA A 286 8.37 10.86 10.33
C ALA A 286 7.84 12.27 10.68
N SER A 287 8.74 13.23 10.88
CA SER A 287 8.38 14.61 11.21
C SER A 287 7.73 15.35 10.04
N GLY A 288 8.10 15.03 8.80
CA GLY A 288 7.66 15.76 7.61
C GLY A 288 6.31 15.33 7.05
N ILE A 289 5.96 14.04 7.14
CA ILE A 289 4.82 13.50 6.38
C ILE A 289 3.82 12.65 7.17
N THR A 290 4.03 12.36 8.46
CA THR A 290 3.14 11.47 9.24
C THR A 290 1.67 11.92 9.32
N GLY A 291 1.38 13.20 9.07
CA GLY A 291 0.01 13.72 8.99
C GLY A 291 -0.74 13.44 7.67
N MET A 292 -0.12 12.78 6.69
CA MET A 292 -0.75 12.51 5.39
C MET A 292 -1.88 11.48 5.52
N ILE A 293 -3.11 11.89 5.19
CA ILE A 293 -4.30 11.03 5.34
C ILE A 293 -4.52 10.08 4.15
N CYS A 294 -5.19 8.96 4.40
CA CYS A 294 -5.68 8.00 3.41
C CYS A 294 -7.21 8.09 3.30
N ASP A 295 -7.72 8.45 2.12
CA ASP A 295 -9.14 8.59 1.79
C ASP A 295 -9.52 7.67 0.61
N GLY A 296 -8.86 6.51 0.55
CA GLY A 296 -9.07 5.49 -0.48
C GLY A 296 -8.20 5.66 -1.73
N GLY A 297 -8.22 4.63 -2.58
CA GLY A 297 -7.51 4.63 -3.86
C GLY A 297 -8.20 5.57 -4.86
N ASN A 298 -7.59 6.72 -5.11
CA ASN A 298 -8.11 7.73 -6.05
C ASN A 298 -6.94 8.53 -6.65
N GLN A 299 -7.22 9.46 -7.57
CA GLN A 299 -6.17 10.30 -8.20
C GLN A 299 -5.32 11.10 -7.20
N GLY A 300 -5.85 11.41 -6.01
CA GLY A 300 -5.10 12.01 -4.91
C GLY A 300 -3.93 11.15 -4.42
N CYS A 301 -3.95 9.83 -4.64
CA CYS A 301 -2.79 8.96 -4.38
C CYS A 301 -1.57 9.35 -5.22
N THR A 302 -1.77 9.80 -6.46
CA THR A 302 -0.67 10.28 -7.32
C THR A 302 -0.02 11.52 -6.70
N MET A 303 -0.80 12.49 -6.24
CA MET A 303 -0.25 13.68 -5.55
C MET A 303 0.43 13.33 -4.23
N LYS A 304 -0.12 12.39 -3.47
CA LYS A 304 0.50 11.89 -2.22
C LYS A 304 1.83 11.20 -2.50
N GLY A 305 1.91 10.41 -3.57
CA GLY A 305 3.16 9.81 -4.04
C GLY A 305 4.19 10.86 -4.47
N ILE A 306 3.77 11.92 -5.17
CA ILE A 306 4.64 13.05 -5.53
C ILE A 306 5.25 13.69 -4.28
N VAL A 307 4.42 14.03 -3.29
CA VAL A 307 4.86 14.63 -2.02
C VAL A 307 5.81 13.69 -1.27
N ALA A 308 5.50 12.39 -1.24
CA ALA A 308 6.33 11.40 -0.54
C ALA A 308 7.72 11.23 -1.19
N VAL A 309 7.78 11.16 -2.52
CA VAL A 309 9.07 11.10 -3.26
C VAL A 309 9.88 12.37 -3.04
N ASP A 310 9.25 13.54 -3.09
CA ASP A 310 9.95 14.81 -2.83
C ASP A 310 10.50 14.90 -1.41
N ALA A 311 9.69 14.52 -0.42
CA ALA A 311 10.11 14.46 0.97
C ALA A 311 11.27 13.47 1.17
N ALA A 312 11.21 12.29 0.54
CA ALA A 312 12.26 11.27 0.61
C ALA A 312 13.60 11.80 0.08
N PHE A 313 13.62 12.38 -1.13
CA PHE A 313 14.85 12.95 -1.69
C PHE A 313 15.42 14.05 -0.79
N ARG A 314 14.57 14.94 -0.26
CA ARG A 314 15.00 16.00 0.65
C ARG A 314 15.52 15.46 1.97
N ALA A 315 14.86 14.46 2.55
CA ALA A 315 15.27 13.84 3.81
C ALA A 315 16.64 13.18 3.69
N VAL A 316 16.88 12.47 2.58
CA VAL A 316 18.19 11.86 2.28
C VAL A 316 19.27 12.91 2.05
N GLU A 317 18.99 13.95 1.26
CA GLU A 317 19.94 15.06 1.03
C GLU A 317 20.38 15.72 2.34
N PHE A 318 19.46 15.99 3.26
CA PHE A 318 19.79 16.57 4.56
C PHE A 318 20.54 15.59 5.45
N ALA A 319 20.09 14.33 5.52
CA ALA A 319 20.72 13.33 6.36
C ALA A 319 22.17 13.05 5.96
N LEU A 320 22.49 13.03 4.66
CA LEU A 320 23.87 12.90 4.15
C LEU A 320 24.78 14.05 4.60
N LEU A 321 24.21 15.20 4.95
CA LEU A 321 24.91 16.35 5.53
C LEU A 321 24.84 16.38 7.07
N HIS A 322 24.39 15.30 7.71
CA HIS A 322 24.10 15.21 9.14
C HIS A 322 23.08 16.25 9.63
N VAL A 323 22.15 16.64 8.75
CA VAL A 323 21.05 17.54 9.07
C VAL A 323 19.76 16.74 9.21
N GLY A 324 19.08 16.92 10.33
CA GLY A 324 17.75 16.37 10.51
C GLY A 324 17.06 16.82 11.79
N VAL A 325 15.82 16.38 11.95
CA VAL A 325 15.03 16.65 13.15
C VAL A 325 15.53 15.77 14.29
N ASP A 326 15.91 16.41 15.40
CA ASP A 326 16.37 15.74 16.62
C ASP A 326 15.27 14.85 17.22
N ALA A 327 15.68 13.75 17.86
CA ALA A 327 14.79 12.79 18.52
C ALA A 327 13.89 13.42 19.60
N ARG A 328 14.29 14.54 20.19
CA ARG A 328 13.50 15.24 21.23
C ARG A 328 12.30 16.01 20.68
N HIS A 329 12.19 16.15 19.36
CA HIS A 329 11.14 16.94 18.73
C HIS A 329 10.05 16.08 18.10
N GLY A 330 8.79 16.49 18.32
CA GLY A 330 7.63 15.90 17.64
C GLY A 330 7.40 14.45 18.02
N ILE A 331 7.21 13.61 17.01
CA ILE A 331 6.92 12.17 17.15
C ILE A 331 8.16 11.29 17.05
N ASN A 332 9.35 11.88 16.89
CA ASN A 332 10.58 11.10 16.78
C ASN A 332 10.89 10.41 18.10
N GLY A 333 11.43 9.20 18.01
CA GLY A 333 11.96 8.43 19.12
C GLY A 333 13.46 8.57 19.27
N VAL A 334 13.99 8.08 20.39
CA VAL A 334 15.45 7.96 20.59
C VAL A 334 16.04 6.91 19.65
N THR A 335 15.24 5.92 19.26
CA THR A 335 15.58 4.90 18.26
C THR A 335 14.60 4.92 17.09
N PRO A 336 14.99 4.42 15.90
CA PRO A 336 14.09 4.28 14.75
C PRO A 336 12.83 3.47 15.06
N GLU A 337 12.95 2.39 15.84
CA GLU A 337 11.83 1.54 16.24
C GLU A 337 10.81 2.31 17.08
N GLU A 338 11.29 3.18 17.97
CA GLU A 338 10.41 4.07 18.72
C GLU A 338 9.73 5.08 17.79
N THR A 339 10.44 5.68 16.83
CA THR A 339 9.82 6.55 15.81
C THR A 339 8.73 5.79 15.03
N PHE A 340 9.01 4.56 14.57
CA PHE A 340 8.03 3.73 13.86
C PHE A 340 6.81 3.40 14.72
N ARG A 341 7.02 3.08 16.00
CA ARG A 341 5.93 2.85 16.96
C ARG A 341 5.08 4.10 17.16
N GLN A 342 5.69 5.28 17.27
CA GLN A 342 4.96 6.56 17.38
C GLN A 342 4.15 6.87 16.12
N MET A 343 4.69 6.63 14.93
CA MET A 343 3.93 6.72 13.66
C MET A 343 2.73 5.78 13.68
N GLY A 344 2.92 4.57 14.19
CA GLY A 344 1.85 3.58 14.41
C GLY A 344 0.76 4.07 15.36
N LEU A 345 1.14 4.66 16.50
CA LEU A 345 0.18 5.21 17.47
C LEU A 345 -0.68 6.33 16.88
N ILE A 346 -0.11 7.17 16.01
CA ILE A 346 -0.88 8.18 15.26
C ILE A 346 -1.86 7.50 14.31
N ALA A 347 -1.47 6.43 13.61
CA ALA A 347 -2.35 5.70 12.72
C ALA A 347 -3.50 5.02 13.47
N SER A 348 -3.20 4.31 14.56
CA SER A 348 -4.18 3.61 15.40
C SER A 348 -3.68 3.57 16.85
N PRO A 349 -4.46 4.05 17.83
CA PRO A 349 -5.84 4.57 17.71
C PRO A 349 -5.92 6.05 17.27
N GLY A 350 -4.81 6.75 17.03
CA GLY A 350 -4.79 8.22 16.90
C GLY A 350 -5.67 8.82 15.80
N MET A 351 -5.90 8.08 14.71
CA MET A 351 -6.66 8.55 13.54
C MET A 351 -8.05 7.89 13.39
N GLU A 352 -8.56 7.15 14.38
CA GLU A 352 -9.88 6.50 14.30
C GLU A 352 -11.03 7.52 14.07
N ALA A 353 -11.00 8.67 14.75
CA ALA A 353 -11.96 9.74 14.52
C ALA A 353 -11.80 10.40 13.14
N THR A 354 -10.57 10.42 12.61
CA THR A 354 -10.29 10.93 11.26
C THR A 354 -10.91 9.99 10.22
N GLU A 355 -10.79 8.69 10.41
CA GLU A 355 -11.42 7.68 9.55
C GLU A 355 -12.95 7.87 9.48
N LYS A 356 -13.59 8.07 10.64
CA LYS A 356 -15.03 8.40 10.68
C LYS A 356 -15.37 9.65 9.88
N THR A 357 -14.61 10.72 10.07
CA THR A 357 -14.82 11.98 9.35
C THR A 357 -14.67 11.80 7.83
N ILE A 358 -13.67 11.01 7.40
CA ILE A 358 -13.45 10.71 5.98
C ILE A 358 -14.64 9.95 5.38
N VAL A 359 -15.14 8.92 6.08
CA VAL A 359 -16.32 8.16 5.63
C VAL A 359 -17.54 9.07 5.49
N GLU A 360 -17.82 9.92 6.49
CA GLU A 360 -18.92 10.88 6.44
C GLU A 360 -18.79 11.86 5.26
N ILE A 361 -17.57 12.35 4.97
CA ILE A 361 -17.31 13.19 3.79
C ILE A 361 -17.60 12.41 2.50
N MET A 362 -17.18 11.16 2.42
CA MET A 362 -17.37 10.32 1.23
C MET A 362 -18.84 9.96 1.00
N GLU A 363 -19.61 9.67 2.05
CA GLU A 363 -21.05 9.39 1.94
C GLU A 363 -21.85 10.60 1.46
N ASN A 364 -21.38 11.82 1.78
CA ASN A 364 -22.00 13.06 1.32
C ASN A 364 -21.61 13.46 -0.11
N LYS A 365 -20.60 12.82 -0.71
CA LYS A 365 -20.22 13.02 -2.12
C LYS A 365 -21.10 12.10 -3.00
N LYS A 366 -22.15 12.69 -3.58
CA LYS A 366 -23.01 12.02 -4.57
C LYS A 366 -22.31 11.88 -5.92
#